data_AF-A0A2P4XRE2-F1
#
_entry.id   AF-A0A2P4XRE2-F1
#
_cell.length_a   1.000
_cell.length_b   1.000
_cell.length_c   1.000
_cell.angle_alpha   90.00
_cell.angle_beta   90.00
_cell.angle_gamma   90.00
#
_symmetry.space_group_name_H-M   'P 1'
#
loop_
_entity.id
_entity.type
_entity.pdbx_description
1 polymer ?
#
loop_
_entity_poly.entity_id
_entity_poly.type
_entity_poly.pdbx_seq_one_letter_code
_entity_poly.pdbx_strand_id
1 'polypeptide(L)'
;MGKSDEYVKKKLGLQGLSGEELTSHKNYPRFVKHLDTVEKHKLWDIARGGFSTYSNPPQKIDKNATPIEMYARAQVWAESKTDDAYVRMILGLENVKNDKLVMTPTYKYYKHYIKNKNKRG
;
A
#
# COMPACT_ATOMS: atom_id res chain seq x y z
N MET A 1 3.70 -4.47 17.27
CA MET A 1 2.91 -5.05 16.16
C MET A 1 1.54 -4.39 16.13
N GLY A 2 1.18 -3.75 15.02
CA GLY A 2 -0.18 -3.23 14.81
C GLY A 2 -1.18 -4.35 14.55
N LYS A 3 -2.48 -4.05 14.66
CA LYS A 3 -3.57 -4.96 14.24
C LYS A 3 -3.47 -5.24 12.74
N SER A 4 -3.81 -6.46 12.31
CA SER A 4 -3.83 -6.81 10.88
C SER A 4 -4.94 -6.08 10.12
N ASP A 5 -4.74 -5.89 8.82
CA ASP A 5 -5.74 -5.28 7.92
C ASP A 5 -7.08 -6.02 7.99
N GLU A 6 -7.05 -7.36 8.03
CA GLU A 6 -8.24 -8.21 8.16
C GLU A 6 -8.99 -7.97 9.48
N TYR A 7 -8.27 -7.87 10.61
CA TYR A 7 -8.87 -7.57 11.90
C TYR A 7 -9.56 -6.20 11.88
N VAL A 8 -8.89 -5.19 11.30
CA VAL A 8 -9.44 -3.84 11.22
C VAL A 8 -10.64 -3.79 10.29
N LYS A 9 -10.60 -4.45 9.13
CA LYS A 9 -11.75 -4.60 8.23
C LYS A 9 -12.94 -5.22 8.94
N LYS A 10 -12.74 -6.34 9.65
CA LYS A 10 -13.80 -6.98 10.45
C LYS A 10 -14.40 -6.02 11.48
N LYS A 11 -13.57 -5.29 12.22
CA LYS A 11 -14.04 -4.30 13.21
C LYS A 11 -14.75 -3.10 12.60
N LEU A 12 -14.40 -2.72 11.37
CA LEU A 12 -15.05 -1.62 10.64
C LEU A 12 -16.29 -2.05 9.85
N GLY A 13 -16.66 -3.34 9.87
CA GLY A 13 -17.76 -3.87 9.07
C GLY A 13 -17.46 -3.92 7.58
N LEU A 14 -16.18 -3.97 7.21
CA LEU A 14 -15.68 -4.01 5.83
C LEU A 14 -15.33 -5.44 5.38
N GLN A 15 -15.52 -6.43 6.25
CA GLN A 15 -15.22 -7.82 5.93
C GLN A 15 -16.16 -8.31 4.83
N GLY A 16 -15.59 -8.93 3.79
CA GLY A 16 -16.35 -9.40 2.62
C GLY A 16 -16.68 -8.30 1.60
N LEU A 17 -16.53 -7.01 1.96
CA LEU A 17 -16.74 -5.93 1.01
C LEU A 17 -15.58 -5.82 0.02
N SER A 18 -15.93 -5.60 -1.23
CA SER A 18 -14.97 -5.34 -2.31
C SER A 18 -15.56 -4.35 -3.31
N GLY A 19 -14.88 -4.12 -4.42
CA GLY A 19 -15.23 -3.12 -5.42
C GLY A 19 -15.61 -1.74 -4.85
N GLU A 20 -16.66 -1.21 -5.45
CA GLU A 20 -17.33 0.03 -5.09
C GLU A 20 -18.00 -0.05 -3.72
N GLU A 21 -18.48 -1.23 -3.30
CA GLU A 21 -19.12 -1.43 -2.00
C GLU A 21 -18.15 -1.12 -0.85
N LEU A 22 -16.88 -1.50 -1.01
CA LEU A 22 -15.83 -1.18 -0.04
C LEU A 22 -15.53 0.32 -0.02
N THR A 23 -15.35 0.97 -1.18
CA THR A 23 -14.94 2.38 -1.24
C THR A 23 -16.05 3.36 -0.87
N SER A 24 -17.30 3.01 -1.13
CA SER A 24 -18.49 3.81 -0.81
C SER A 24 -18.96 3.62 0.64
N HIS A 25 -18.43 2.62 1.35
CA HIS A 25 -18.80 2.39 2.74
C HIS A 25 -18.33 3.53 3.65
N LYS A 26 -19.20 4.00 4.54
CA LYS A 26 -18.92 5.12 5.47
C LYS A 26 -17.66 4.96 6.34
N ASN A 27 -17.23 3.73 6.58
CA ASN A 27 -16.03 3.42 7.37
C ASN A 27 -14.75 3.26 6.54
N TYR A 28 -14.83 3.31 5.20
CA TYR A 28 -13.66 3.24 4.33
C TYR A 28 -12.61 4.31 4.63
N PRO A 29 -12.96 5.59 4.89
CA PRO A 29 -11.97 6.60 5.28
C PRO A 29 -11.19 6.24 6.56
N ARG A 30 -11.82 5.52 7.50
CA ARG A 30 -11.14 5.04 8.73
C ARG A 30 -10.12 3.96 8.41
N PHE A 31 -10.43 3.09 7.46
CA PHE A 31 -9.50 2.07 6.98
C PHE A 31 -8.31 2.70 6.26
N VAL A 32 -8.53 3.71 5.40
CA VAL A 32 -7.45 4.48 4.76
C VAL A 32 -6.53 5.12 5.80
N LYS A 33 -7.08 5.76 6.84
CA LYS A 33 -6.28 6.36 7.93
C LYS A 33 -5.48 5.32 8.71
N HIS A 34 -6.02 4.12 8.91
CA HIS A 34 -5.29 3.02 9.52
C HIS A 34 -4.08 2.62 8.67
N LEU A 35 -4.27 2.45 7.36
CA LEU A 35 -3.19 2.12 6.43
C LEU A 35 -2.08 3.19 6.42
N ASP A 36 -2.45 4.47 6.40
CA ASP A 36 -1.50 5.59 6.51
C ASP A 36 -0.66 5.53 7.80
N THR A 37 -1.31 5.22 8.93
CA THR A 37 -0.62 5.08 10.22
C THR A 37 0.36 3.91 10.19
N VAL A 38 -0.06 2.76 9.65
CA VAL A 38 0.79 1.57 9.52
C VAL A 38 2.00 1.86 8.63
N GLU A 39 1.82 2.52 7.50
CA GLU A 39 2.92 2.86 6.58
C GLU A 39 3.90 3.85 7.22
N LYS A 40 3.40 4.88 7.93
CA LYS A 40 4.27 5.81 8.67
C LYS A 40 5.11 5.10 9.73
N HIS A 41 4.50 4.20 10.51
CA HIS A 41 5.24 3.41 11.51
C HIS A 41 6.34 2.56 10.86
N LYS A 42 6.05 1.91 9.72
CA LYS A 42 7.07 1.13 8.98
C LYS A 42 8.23 2.01 8.52
N LEU A 43 7.95 3.18 7.94
CA LEU A 43 8.98 4.11 7.52
C LEU A 43 9.84 4.58 8.69
N TRP A 44 9.24 4.86 9.84
CA TRP A 44 9.95 5.20 11.07
C TRP A 44 10.81 4.05 11.61
N ASP A 45 10.34 2.81 11.51
CA ASP A 45 11.11 1.63 11.92
C ASP A 45 12.31 1.40 11.00
N ILE A 46 12.16 1.60 9.68
CA ILE A 46 13.26 1.58 8.71
C ILE A 46 14.28 2.67 9.02
N ALA A 47 13.82 3.92 9.21
CA ALA A 47 14.70 5.06 9.46
C ALA A 47 15.56 4.91 10.73
N ARG A 48 15.05 4.20 11.74
CA ARG A 48 15.78 3.93 13.01
C ARG A 48 16.70 2.70 12.94
N GLY A 49 16.85 2.07 11.77
CA GLY A 49 17.66 0.86 11.61
C GLY A 49 17.03 -0.40 12.22
N GLY A 50 15.72 -0.40 12.48
CA GLY A 50 14.98 -1.54 13.03
C GLY A 50 14.82 -2.71 12.05
N PHE A 51 15.16 -2.50 10.78
CA PHE A 51 15.26 -3.55 9.76
C PHE A 51 16.72 -3.68 9.32
N SER A 52 17.33 -4.83 9.59
CA SER A 52 18.51 -5.26 8.84
C SER A 52 18.09 -5.41 7.38
N THR A 53 18.87 -4.86 6.44
CA THR A 53 18.66 -5.07 5.00
C THR A 53 18.69 -6.56 4.59
N TYR A 54 19.15 -7.44 5.48
CA TYR A 54 19.15 -8.90 5.33
C TYR A 54 17.94 -9.62 5.97
N SER A 55 17.23 -8.98 6.90
CA SER A 55 16.15 -9.62 7.66
C SER A 55 14.81 -9.07 7.26
N ASN A 56 14.27 -9.63 6.19
CA ASN A 56 12.90 -9.46 5.72
C ASN A 56 12.61 -8.00 5.25
N PRO A 57 12.79 -7.69 3.94
CA PRO A 57 12.30 -6.41 3.41
C PRO A 57 10.83 -6.23 3.80
N PRO A 58 10.35 -5.00 3.99
CA PRO A 58 8.96 -4.73 4.37
C PRO A 58 8.06 -5.61 3.52
N GLN A 59 7.35 -6.53 4.19
CA GLN A 59 6.78 -7.72 3.57
C GLN A 59 6.24 -7.36 2.19
N LYS A 60 6.80 -8.00 1.15
CA LYS A 60 6.20 -8.02 -0.20
C LYS A 60 4.71 -8.19 0.03
N ILE A 61 3.93 -7.28 -0.55
CA ILE A 61 2.48 -7.14 -0.41
C ILE A 61 1.84 -8.41 0.14
N ASP A 62 1.08 -8.30 1.24
CA ASP A 62 0.32 -9.43 1.78
C ASP A 62 -0.33 -10.17 0.61
N LYS A 63 -0.03 -11.46 0.47
CA LYS A 63 -0.55 -12.30 -0.61
C LYS A 63 -2.09 -12.29 -0.67
N ASN A 64 -2.74 -11.88 0.40
CA ASN A 64 -4.18 -11.73 0.51
C ASN A 64 -4.68 -10.29 0.26
N ALA A 65 -3.80 -9.33 -0.01
CA ALA A 65 -4.18 -7.94 -0.25
C ALA A 65 -5.09 -7.86 -1.49
N THR A 66 -6.32 -7.40 -1.29
CA THR A 66 -7.27 -7.26 -2.38
C THR A 66 -6.84 -6.14 -3.32
N PRO A 67 -7.28 -6.15 -4.59
CA PRO A 67 -6.94 -5.08 -5.51
C PRO A 67 -7.26 -3.67 -5.00
N ILE A 68 -8.30 -3.51 -4.19
CA ILE A 68 -8.69 -2.20 -3.64
C ILE A 68 -7.82 -1.79 -2.47
N GLU A 69 -7.40 -2.73 -1.61
CA GLU A 69 -6.39 -2.42 -0.59
C GLU A 69 -5.13 -1.87 -1.23
N MET A 70 -4.72 -2.44 -2.37
CA MET A 70 -3.56 -1.97 -3.10
C MET A 70 -3.78 -0.61 -3.77
N TYR A 71 -4.98 -0.31 -4.28
CA TYR A 71 -5.33 1.03 -4.74
C TYR A 71 -5.34 2.05 -3.58
N ALA A 72 -5.90 1.69 -2.44
CA ALA A 72 -5.92 2.53 -1.23
C ALA A 72 -4.50 2.82 -0.72
N ARG A 73 -3.64 1.79 -0.65
CA ARG A 73 -2.21 1.94 -0.31
C ARG A 73 -1.48 2.81 -1.32
N ALA A 74 -1.72 2.62 -2.62
CA ALA A 74 -1.13 3.46 -3.67
C ALA A 74 -1.53 4.94 -3.55
N GLN A 75 -2.80 5.21 -3.18
CA GLN A 75 -3.25 6.57 -2.88
C GLN A 75 -2.54 7.15 -1.65
N VAL A 76 -2.49 6.39 -0.55
CA VAL A 76 -1.78 6.81 0.69
C VAL A 76 -0.31 7.13 0.42
N TRP A 77 0.39 6.29 -0.35
CA TRP A 77 1.79 6.54 -0.69
C TRP A 77 1.96 7.84 -1.49
N ALA A 78 1.04 8.10 -2.43
CA ALA A 78 1.07 9.30 -3.26
C ALA A 78 0.82 10.57 -2.43
N GLU A 79 -0.19 10.54 -1.56
CA GLU A 79 -0.52 11.65 -0.66
C GLU A 79 0.59 11.93 0.34
N SER A 80 1.26 10.87 0.80
CA SER A 80 2.39 10.96 1.74
C SER A 80 3.74 11.26 1.08
N LYS A 81 3.77 11.50 -0.25
CA LYS A 81 5.01 11.73 -1.03
C LYS A 81 6.08 10.64 -0.78
N THR A 82 5.64 9.40 -0.64
CA THR A 82 6.52 8.24 -0.42
C THR A 82 7.49 8.11 -1.60
N ASP A 83 8.73 7.71 -1.35
CA ASP A 83 9.77 7.57 -2.38
C ASP A 83 9.41 6.53 -3.46
N ASP A 84 9.78 6.81 -4.71
CA ASP A 84 9.45 5.96 -5.87
C ASP A 84 10.14 4.58 -5.79
N ALA A 85 11.38 4.51 -5.28
CA ALA A 85 12.11 3.26 -5.14
C ALA A 85 11.50 2.38 -4.05
N TYR A 86 11.06 2.97 -2.94
CA TYR A 86 10.32 2.24 -1.90
C TYR A 86 9.02 1.64 -2.45
N VAL A 87 8.21 2.43 -3.16
CA VAL A 87 6.95 1.95 -3.73
C VAL A 87 7.19 0.83 -4.76
N ARG A 88 8.23 0.95 -5.60
CA ARG A 88 8.63 -0.11 -6.54
C ARG A 88 9.05 -1.39 -5.81
N MET A 89 9.86 -1.29 -4.77
CA MET A 89 10.29 -2.42 -3.95
C MET A 89 9.10 -3.16 -3.33
N ILE A 90 8.15 -2.44 -2.72
CA ILE A 90 6.95 -3.07 -2.13
C ILE A 90 6.09 -3.78 -3.20
N LEU A 91 6.01 -3.19 -4.40
CA LEU A 91 5.25 -3.75 -5.52
C LEU A 91 6.00 -4.88 -6.28
N GLY A 92 7.23 -5.22 -5.88
CA GLY A 92 8.05 -6.23 -6.56
C GLY A 92 8.53 -5.77 -7.95
N LEU A 93 8.70 -4.47 -8.15
CA LEU A 93 9.07 -3.83 -9.41
C LEU A 93 10.54 -3.38 -9.45
N GLU A 94 11.29 -3.55 -8.36
CA GLU A 94 12.66 -3.03 -8.18
C GLU A 94 13.65 -3.56 -9.22
N ASN A 95 13.46 -4.81 -9.67
CA ASN A 95 14.33 -5.48 -10.65
C ASN A 95 13.62 -5.70 -12.00
N VAL A 96 12.46 -5.09 -12.21
CA VAL A 96 11.69 -5.25 -13.45
C VAL A 96 12.13 -4.17 -14.43
N LYS A 97 12.61 -4.60 -15.61
CA LYS A 97 12.97 -3.68 -16.69
C LYS A 97 11.75 -2.87 -17.16
N ASN A 98 11.96 -1.62 -17.58
CA ASN A 98 10.88 -0.68 -17.92
C ASN A 98 9.91 -1.23 -18.98
N ASP A 99 10.42 -1.91 -20.00
CA ASP A 99 9.66 -2.57 -21.06
C ASP A 99 8.77 -3.72 -20.57
N LYS A 100 9.12 -4.33 -19.43
CA LYS A 100 8.39 -5.45 -18.83
C LYS A 100 7.42 -5.03 -17.72
N LEU A 101 7.46 -3.78 -17.27
CA LEU A 101 6.58 -3.29 -16.18
C LEU A 101 5.10 -3.53 -16.49
N VAL A 102 4.67 -3.30 -17.73
CA VAL A 102 3.27 -3.47 -18.17
C VAL A 102 2.74 -4.89 -18.02
N MET A 103 3.62 -5.89 -17.96
CA MET A 103 3.27 -7.30 -17.82
C MET A 103 3.08 -7.71 -16.36
N THR A 104 3.49 -6.88 -15.40
CA THR A 104 3.39 -7.20 -13.98
C THR A 104 2.00 -6.83 -13.44
N PRO A 105 1.30 -7.76 -12.74
CA PRO A 105 -0.04 -7.48 -12.19
C PRO A 105 -0.08 -6.30 -11.21
N THR A 106 1.04 -6.01 -10.54
CA THR A 106 1.17 -4.94 -9.54
C THR A 106 1.42 -3.55 -10.16
N TYR A 107 1.86 -3.47 -11.42
CA TYR A 107 2.15 -2.19 -12.07
C TYR A 107 0.95 -1.24 -12.16
N LYS A 108 -0.28 -1.77 -12.23
CA LYS A 108 -1.50 -0.93 -12.18
C LYS A 108 -1.61 -0.08 -10.92
N TYR A 109 -1.08 -0.55 -9.79
CA TYR A 109 -1.05 0.22 -8.53
C TYR A 109 0.05 1.27 -8.56
N TYR A 110 1.21 0.96 -9.15
CA TYR A 110 2.26 1.95 -9.37
C TYR A 110 1.78 3.11 -10.24
N LYS A 111 1.08 2.81 -11.35
CA LYS A 111 0.45 3.83 -12.20
C LYS A 111 -0.55 4.70 -11.41
N HIS A 112 -1.34 4.09 -10.53
CA HIS A 112 -2.28 4.82 -9.69
C HIS A 112 -1.58 5.74 -8.70
N TYR A 113 -0.50 5.28 -8.07
CA TYR A 113 0.36 6.08 -7.20
C TYR A 113 0.92 7.31 -7.95
N ILE A 114 1.55 7.12 -9.12
CA ILE A 114 2.09 8.24 -9.93
C ILE A 114 1.00 9.23 -10.32
N LYS A 115 -0.17 8.73 -10.76
CA LYS A 115 -1.32 9.57 -11.12
C LYS A 115 -1.78 10.47 -9.97
N ASN A 116 -1.82 9.96 -8.74
CA ASN A 116 -2.26 10.74 -7.59
C ASN A 116 -1.17 11.67 -7.04
N LYS A 117 0.10 11.28 -7.16
CA LYS A 117 1.25 12.11 -6.76
C LYS A 117 1.27 13.42 -7.56
N ASN A 118 0.98 13.34 -8.87
CA ASN A 118 0.99 14.49 -9.78
C ASN A 118 -0.24 15.40 -9.69
N LYS A 119 -1.28 15.03 -8.92
CA LYS A 119 -2.51 15.84 -8.76
C LYS A 119 -2.43 16.89 -7.63
N ARG A 120 -1.41 16.82 -6.79
CA ARG A 120 -1.20 17.76 -5.66
C ARG A 120 0.09 18.58 -5.81
N GLY A 121 0.69 18.57 -7.00
CA GLY A 121 1.84 19.39 -7.39
C GLY A 121 1.38 20.63 -8.15
#